data_AF-A0AAX0M808-F1
#
_entry.id   AF-A0AAX0M808-F1
#
_cell.length_a   1.000
_cell.length_b   1.000
_cell.length_c   1.000
_cell.angle_alpha   90.00
_cell.angle_beta   90.00
_cell.angle_gamma   90.00
#
_symmetry.space_group_name_H-M   'P 1'
#
loop_
_entity.id
_entity.type
_entity.pdbx_description
1 polymer ?
#
loop_
_entity_poly.entity_id
_entity_poly.type
_entity_poly.pdbx_seq_one_letter_code
_entity_poly.pdbx_strand_id
1 'polypeptide(L)'
;MHNAVIFVDDEPHIRDAVSQALLIEGIEVTCFPNAVEALRVIDANSPAIIITDIHMPVMDGLEFMRTLLSKNHHFQFIVLTGHGDVKTAVEAMKSGAYDFLEKPFSTDQLMKSLNNASDKLNLLQENIWLKKELDMQTHVGPKMIGHSKVMVSIRRALISAPTNQPLIFVGQDGTGRRLAAQFAHDIHATPDSELIAASGEDLYELSLDALDKAIEHLTEDSNRCSLYLHSAEHISLAQWQCLFNHPKLERVFGATTKVDADVKTFATLIHLPTLDERKEDIGPLYKHFVRHAASRYQLQPPHISLDEVRRITELSWPENVKQLRQFAELRALKPETFRMEDWDSEKSIEIQSMTQRTEHFEYCLLFDALQRHRGRLKEVQLELQVSRKTLYDKLKKHQLDKSKFKAQ
;
A
#
# COMPACT_ATOMS: atom_id res chain seq x y z
N MET A 1 4.61 -15.57 6.18
CA MET A 1 5.74 -14.64 6.40
C MET A 1 6.79 -15.46 7.11
N HIS A 2 7.96 -15.67 6.52
CA HIS A 2 9.07 -16.28 7.24
C HIS A 2 9.62 -15.19 8.17
N ASN A 3 9.41 -15.34 9.47
CA ASN A 3 9.97 -14.45 10.47
C ASN A 3 11.49 -14.68 10.48
N ALA A 4 12.28 -13.61 10.38
CA ALA A 4 13.73 -13.73 10.39
C ALA A 4 14.18 -14.33 11.74
N VAL A 5 14.84 -15.50 11.70
CA VAL A 5 15.44 -16.14 12.86
C VAL A 5 16.93 -15.86 12.83
N ILE A 6 17.44 -15.30 13.92
CA ILE A 6 18.85 -14.96 14.08
C ILE A 6 19.43 -15.79 15.22
N PHE A 7 20.60 -16.37 15.00
CA PHE A 7 21.33 -17.15 15.99
C PHE A 7 22.68 -16.50 16.29
N VAL A 8 23.00 -16.24 17.56
CA VAL A 8 24.25 -15.61 17.99
C VAL A 8 24.89 -16.46 19.07
N ASP A 9 26.07 -16.99 18.77
CA ASP A 9 26.84 -17.84 19.68
C ASP A 9 28.30 -17.78 19.24
N ASP A 10 29.26 -17.72 20.16
CA ASP A 10 30.69 -17.63 19.83
C ASP A 10 31.30 -18.99 19.46
N GLU A 11 30.66 -20.10 19.85
CA GLU A 11 31.12 -21.46 19.56
C GLU A 11 30.73 -21.91 18.13
N PRO A 12 31.69 -22.12 17.22
CA PRO A 12 31.40 -22.48 15.82
C PRO A 12 30.63 -23.79 15.67
N HIS A 13 30.96 -24.80 16.48
CA HIS A 13 30.29 -26.09 16.43
C HIS A 13 28.81 -26.02 16.84
N ILE A 14 28.46 -25.14 17.78
CA ILE A 14 27.06 -24.93 18.18
C ILE A 14 26.29 -24.21 17.06
N ARG A 15 26.88 -23.16 16.48
CA ARG A 15 26.28 -22.47 15.32
C ARG A 15 25.99 -23.42 14.16
N ASP A 16 26.94 -24.31 13.84
CA ASP A 16 26.77 -25.28 12.75
C ASP A 16 25.66 -26.29 13.08
N ALA A 17 25.63 -26.81 14.31
CA ALA A 17 24.61 -27.78 14.74
C ALA A 17 23.20 -27.18 14.73
N VAL A 18 23.02 -25.97 15.27
CA VAL A 18 21.72 -25.28 15.30
C VAL A 18 21.28 -24.89 13.91
N SER A 19 22.20 -24.40 13.07
CA SER A 19 21.92 -24.05 11.67
C SER A 19 21.40 -25.26 10.90
N GLN A 20 22.07 -26.41 11.02
CA GLN A 20 21.62 -27.65 10.37
C GLN A 20 20.28 -28.13 10.90
N ALA A 21 20.07 -28.09 12.22
CA ALA A 21 18.82 -28.52 12.84
C ALA A 21 17.62 -27.68 12.36
N LEU A 22 17.76 -26.35 12.33
CA LEU A 22 16.70 -25.45 11.86
C LEU A 22 16.45 -25.57 10.35
N LEU A 23 17.51 -25.80 9.57
CA LEU A 23 17.38 -26.01 8.12
C LEU A 23 16.58 -27.28 7.79
N ILE A 24 16.78 -28.37 8.56
CA ILE A 24 16.01 -29.62 8.40
C ILE A 24 14.51 -29.37 8.65
N GLU A 25 14.18 -28.51 9.61
CA GLU A 25 12.82 -28.09 9.94
C GLU A 25 12.26 -27.02 8.97
N GLY A 26 13.01 -26.65 7.93
CA GLY A 26 12.59 -25.68 6.92
C GLY A 26 12.64 -24.22 7.37
N ILE A 27 13.43 -23.92 8.41
CA ILE A 27 13.60 -22.57 8.96
C ILE A 27 14.95 -22.02 8.52
N GLU A 28 14.93 -20.92 7.77
CA GLU A 28 16.14 -20.18 7.46
C GLU A 28 16.61 -19.39 8.69
N VAL A 29 17.86 -19.64 9.09
CA VAL A 29 18.50 -18.97 10.23
C VAL A 29 19.76 -18.24 9.78
N THR A 30 19.92 -17.01 10.24
CA THR A 30 21.14 -16.22 10.03
C THR A 30 22.01 -16.30 11.28
N CYS A 31 23.21 -16.87 11.15
CA CYS A 31 24.12 -17.07 12.29
C CYS A 31 25.20 -15.98 12.37
N PHE A 32 25.50 -15.51 13.57
CA PHE A 32 26.59 -14.57 13.85
C PHE A 32 27.52 -15.10 14.94
N PRO A 33 28.84 -14.84 14.84
CA PRO A 33 29.82 -15.30 15.83
C PRO A 33 29.89 -14.42 17.07
N ASN A 34 29.29 -13.23 17.07
CA ASN A 34 29.26 -12.32 18.21
C ASN A 34 28.12 -11.29 18.07
N ALA A 35 27.74 -10.67 19.19
CA ALA A 35 26.69 -9.66 19.24
C ALA A 35 27.01 -8.40 18.42
N VAL A 36 28.28 -7.99 18.32
CA VAL A 36 28.69 -6.77 17.62
C VAL A 36 28.45 -6.90 16.11
N GLU A 37 28.76 -8.04 15.53
CA GLU A 37 28.47 -8.35 14.12
C GLU A 37 26.98 -8.44 13.86
N ALA A 38 26.22 -9.09 14.75
CA ALA A 38 24.77 -9.16 14.66
C ALA A 38 24.14 -7.77 14.65
N LEU A 39 24.56 -6.87 15.55
CA LEU A 39 24.05 -5.49 15.63
C LEU A 39 24.28 -4.64 14.37
N ARG A 40 25.27 -4.99 13.53
CA ARG A 40 25.54 -4.26 12.27
C ARG A 40 24.57 -4.65 11.16
N VAL A 41 24.00 -5.84 11.24
CA VAL A 41 23.14 -6.41 10.18
C VAL A 41 21.66 -6.37 10.56
N ILE A 42 21.35 -6.50 11.85
CA ILE A 42 19.97 -6.48 12.35
C ILE A 42 19.35 -5.09 12.11
N ASP A 43 18.28 -5.07 11.32
CA ASP A 43 17.43 -3.88 11.18
C ASP A 43 16.58 -3.70 12.44
N ALA A 44 16.87 -2.65 13.21
CA ALA A 44 16.15 -2.33 14.44
C ALA A 44 14.65 -2.06 14.20
N ASN A 45 14.22 -1.73 12.98
CA ASN A 45 12.82 -1.44 12.66
C ASN A 45 12.00 -2.69 12.34
N SER A 46 12.66 -3.84 12.09
CA SER A 46 11.98 -5.07 11.71
C SER A 46 11.96 -6.07 12.88
N PRO A 47 10.79 -6.53 13.35
CA PRO A 47 10.71 -7.51 14.43
C PRO A 47 11.28 -8.87 13.95
N ALA A 48 12.11 -9.48 14.78
CA ALA A 48 12.74 -10.77 14.53
C ALA A 48 12.77 -11.63 15.79
N ILE A 49 13.04 -12.93 15.61
CA ILE A 49 13.32 -13.85 16.71
C ILE A 49 14.84 -14.01 16.81
N ILE A 50 15.38 -13.76 17.99
CA ILE A 50 16.82 -13.78 18.24
C ILE A 50 17.11 -14.84 19.29
N ILE A 51 17.94 -15.81 18.93
CA ILE A 51 18.49 -16.81 19.84
C ILE A 51 19.92 -16.39 20.14
N THR A 52 20.27 -16.17 21.41
CA THR A 52 21.60 -15.68 21.80
C THR A 52 22.16 -16.46 22.97
N ASP A 53 23.45 -16.78 22.94
CA ASP A 53 24.16 -17.17 24.16
C ASP A 53 24.30 -15.98 25.12
N ILE A 54 24.32 -16.26 26.42
CA ILE A 54 24.59 -15.26 27.46
C ILE A 54 26.07 -14.90 27.45
N HIS A 55 26.95 -15.91 27.46
CA HIS A 55 28.36 -15.72 27.73
C HIS A 55 29.14 -15.61 26.43
N MET A 56 29.23 -14.39 25.89
CA MET A 56 29.97 -14.11 24.66
C MET A 56 31.08 -13.08 24.89
N PRO A 57 32.21 -13.16 24.16
CA PRO A 57 33.27 -12.16 24.22
C PRO A 57 32.81 -10.77 23.77
N VAL A 58 33.46 -9.72 24.30
CA VAL A 58 33.26 -8.29 23.95
C VAL A 58 31.92 -7.70 24.42
N MET A 59 30.80 -8.36 24.10
CA MET A 59 29.45 -7.97 24.49
C MET A 59 28.67 -9.23 24.84
N ASP A 60 28.14 -9.28 26.06
CA ASP A 60 27.35 -10.41 26.52
C ASP A 60 25.93 -10.41 25.92
N GLY A 61 25.26 -11.56 25.97
CA GLY A 61 23.92 -11.72 25.39
C GLY A 61 22.84 -10.87 26.05
N LEU A 62 22.99 -10.52 27.32
CA LEU A 62 22.03 -9.68 28.05
C LEU A 62 22.16 -8.21 27.64
N GLU A 63 23.40 -7.72 27.49
CA GLU A 63 23.72 -6.39 26.98
C GLU A 63 23.25 -6.25 25.53
N PHE A 64 23.49 -7.27 24.70
CA PHE A 64 22.97 -7.35 23.34
C PHE A 64 21.44 -7.25 23.29
N MET A 65 20.74 -8.03 24.12
CA MET A 65 19.28 -8.01 24.23
C MET A 65 18.77 -6.63 24.68
N ARG A 66 19.34 -6.06 25.73
CA ARG A 66 18.96 -4.72 26.24
C ARG A 66 19.14 -3.65 25.16
N THR A 67 20.22 -3.73 24.39
CA THR A 67 20.51 -2.80 23.30
C THR A 67 19.43 -2.83 22.22
N LEU A 68 19.00 -4.01 21.77
CA LEU A 68 17.96 -4.14 20.74
C LEU A 68 16.56 -3.82 21.28
N LEU A 69 16.21 -4.30 22.48
CA LEU A 69 14.93 -4.00 23.11
C LEU A 69 14.73 -2.52 23.43
N SER A 70 15.82 -1.77 23.66
CA SER A 70 15.76 -0.31 23.84
C SER A 70 15.37 0.44 22.56
N LYS A 71 15.66 -0.14 21.39
CA LYS A 71 15.31 0.42 20.08
C LYS A 71 13.93 -0.05 19.61
N ASN A 72 13.59 -1.31 19.83
CA ASN A 72 12.34 -1.90 19.42
C ASN A 72 11.89 -3.00 20.39
N HIS A 73 10.74 -2.80 21.03
CA HIS A 73 10.22 -3.72 22.04
C HIS A 73 9.56 -4.99 21.46
N HIS A 74 9.53 -5.14 20.13
CA HIS A 74 8.89 -6.27 19.46
C HIS A 74 9.82 -7.45 19.17
N PHE A 75 11.13 -7.31 19.36
CA PHE A 75 12.06 -8.45 19.26
C PHE A 75 11.70 -9.54 20.27
N GLN A 76 11.70 -10.80 19.85
CA GLN A 76 11.54 -11.94 20.76
C GLN A 76 12.89 -12.61 20.98
N PHE A 77 13.39 -12.57 22.22
CA PHE A 77 14.69 -13.15 22.59
C PHE A 77 14.53 -14.51 23.24
N ILE A 78 15.24 -15.51 22.74
CA ILE A 78 15.43 -16.82 23.37
C ILE A 78 16.89 -16.88 23.84
N VAL A 79 17.09 -16.97 25.14
CA VAL A 79 18.44 -16.86 25.72
C VAL A 79 18.98 -18.26 26.05
N LEU A 80 20.18 -18.59 25.56
CA LEU A 80 20.86 -19.83 25.88
C LEU A 80 21.74 -19.65 27.12
N THR A 81 21.65 -20.57 28.08
CA THR A 81 22.38 -20.47 29.35
C THR A 81 23.22 -21.72 29.60
N GLY A 82 24.35 -21.58 30.30
CA GLY A 82 25.12 -22.74 30.79
C GLY A 82 24.41 -23.49 31.93
N HIS A 83 24.93 -24.67 32.27
CA HIS A 83 24.35 -25.51 33.32
C HIS A 83 24.44 -24.86 34.71
N GLY A 84 23.32 -24.75 35.42
CA GLY A 84 23.27 -24.21 36.78
C GLY A 84 23.19 -22.68 36.91
N ASP A 85 22.96 -21.97 35.81
CA ASP A 85 22.89 -20.49 35.80
C ASP A 85 21.46 -19.93 35.97
N VAL A 86 20.75 -20.41 36.99
CA VAL A 86 19.34 -20.03 37.25
C VAL A 86 19.18 -18.53 37.48
N LYS A 87 20.17 -17.87 38.10
CA LYS A 87 20.13 -16.43 38.36
C LYS A 87 20.12 -15.63 37.07
N THR A 88 20.95 -16.02 36.11
CA THR A 88 21.07 -15.29 34.84
C THR A 88 19.86 -15.56 33.94
N ALA A 89 19.28 -16.76 33.97
CA ALA A 89 17.99 -17.03 33.33
C ALA A 89 16.87 -16.14 33.88
N VAL A 90 16.79 -15.99 35.21
CA VAL A 90 15.81 -15.09 35.85
C VAL A 90 16.05 -13.63 35.47
N GLU A 91 17.32 -13.21 35.38
CA GLU A 91 17.68 -11.86 34.94
C GLU A 91 17.31 -11.60 33.47
N ALA A 92 17.52 -12.57 32.59
CA ALA A 92 17.12 -12.51 31.19
C ALA A 92 15.61 -12.26 31.05
N MET A 93 14.80 -13.05 31.77
CA MET A 93 13.34 -12.91 31.77
C MET A 93 12.89 -11.55 32.31
N LYS A 94 13.50 -11.06 33.40
CA LYS A 94 13.22 -9.72 33.93
C LYS A 94 13.62 -8.60 32.96
N SER A 95 14.64 -8.84 32.15
CA SER A 95 15.16 -7.90 31.16
C SER A 95 14.40 -7.95 29.83
N GLY A 96 13.36 -8.79 29.71
CA GLY A 96 12.47 -8.83 28.55
C GLY A 96 12.68 -10.01 27.59
N ALA A 97 13.48 -11.02 27.98
CA ALA A 97 13.56 -12.26 27.20
C ALA A 97 12.18 -12.94 27.10
N TYR A 98 11.91 -13.56 25.94
CA TYR A 98 10.70 -14.35 25.74
C TYR A 98 10.78 -15.69 26.47
N ASP A 99 11.90 -16.37 26.31
CA ASP A 99 12.16 -17.68 26.89
C ASP A 99 13.68 -17.88 27.08
N PHE A 100 14.05 -18.95 27.78
CA PHE A 100 15.44 -19.35 27.93
C PHE A 100 15.59 -20.88 27.76
N LEU A 101 16.77 -21.30 27.31
CA LEU A 101 17.11 -22.72 27.14
C LEU A 101 18.46 -23.01 27.79
N GLU A 102 18.51 -24.05 28.62
CA GLU A 102 19.73 -24.49 29.28
C GLU A 102 20.53 -25.42 28.37
N LYS A 103 21.83 -25.17 28.21
CA LYS A 103 22.78 -26.03 27.50
C LYS A 103 23.16 -27.22 28.41
N PRO A 104 23.12 -28.48 27.92
CA PRO A 104 22.74 -28.90 26.57
C PRO A 104 21.21 -28.97 26.39
N PHE A 105 20.71 -28.44 25.27
CA PHE A 105 19.29 -28.48 24.89
C PHE A 105 19.04 -29.45 23.73
N SER A 106 17.81 -29.96 23.65
CA SER A 106 17.36 -30.78 22.51
C SER A 106 16.78 -29.91 21.39
N THR A 107 16.80 -30.41 20.15
CA THR A 107 16.15 -29.76 19.01
C THR A 107 14.66 -29.53 19.26
N ASP A 108 13.97 -30.49 19.89
CA ASP A 108 12.54 -30.36 20.21
C ASP A 108 12.24 -29.21 21.17
N GLN A 109 13.11 -28.98 22.16
CA GLN A 109 12.97 -27.85 23.09
C GLN A 109 13.19 -26.51 22.38
N LEU A 110 14.21 -26.43 21.53
CA LEU A 110 14.48 -25.24 20.73
C LEU A 110 13.30 -24.91 19.81
N MET A 111 12.79 -25.92 19.09
CA MET A 111 11.66 -25.77 18.17
C MET A 111 10.39 -25.36 18.90
N LYS A 112 10.12 -25.92 20.08
CA LYS A 112 8.96 -25.52 20.90
C LYS A 112 9.05 -24.05 21.31
N SER A 113 10.22 -23.61 21.78
CA SER A 113 10.45 -22.22 22.19
C SER A 113 10.30 -21.27 20.99
N LEU A 114 10.89 -21.64 19.85
CA LEU A 114 10.85 -20.88 18.61
C LEU A 114 9.43 -20.74 18.04
N ASN A 115 8.64 -21.82 18.05
CA ASN A 115 7.25 -21.79 17.61
C ASN A 115 6.40 -20.87 18.48
N ASN A 116 6.53 -20.95 19.80
CA ASN A 116 5.76 -20.08 20.70
C ASN A 116 6.18 -18.61 20.57
N ALA A 117 7.48 -18.34 20.35
CA ALA A 117 7.99 -16.99 20.08
C ALA A 117 7.43 -16.43 18.76
N SER A 118 7.37 -17.27 17.72
CA SER A 118 6.80 -16.93 16.43
C SER A 118 5.30 -16.62 16.53
N ASP A 119 4.54 -17.43 17.26
CA ASP A 119 3.11 -17.19 17.50
C ASP A 119 2.88 -15.85 18.21
N LYS A 120 3.68 -15.54 19.22
CA LYS A 120 3.60 -14.24 19.91
C LYS A 120 3.95 -13.07 18.99
N LEU A 121 4.97 -13.22 18.15
CA LEU A 121 5.36 -12.19 17.18
C LEU A 121 4.23 -11.94 16.16
N ASN A 122 3.62 -13.02 15.65
CA ASN A 122 2.47 -12.95 14.75
C ASN A 122 1.27 -12.24 15.43
N LEU A 123 0.98 -12.57 16.69
CA LEU A 123 -0.10 -11.92 17.47
C LEU A 123 0.18 -10.43 17.72
N LEU A 124 1.43 -10.05 18.01
CA LEU A 124 1.81 -8.65 18.17
C LEU A 124 1.63 -7.87 16.86
N GLN A 125 2.09 -8.44 15.73
CA GLN A 125 1.88 -7.86 14.41
C GLN A 125 0.39 -7.73 14.08
N GLU A 126 -0.42 -8.74 14.41
CA GLU A 126 -1.88 -8.68 14.24
C GLU A 126 -2.52 -7.60 15.13
N ASN A 127 -2.06 -7.42 16.37
CA ASN A 127 -2.57 -6.38 17.25
C ASN A 127 -2.25 -4.97 16.74
N ILE A 128 -1.01 -4.76 16.29
CA ILE A 128 -0.59 -3.50 15.64
C ILE A 128 -1.45 -3.25 14.39
N TRP A 129 -1.67 -4.30 13.59
CA TRP A 129 -2.55 -4.26 12.43
C TRP A 129 -3.98 -3.85 12.80
N LEU A 130 -4.60 -4.50 13.79
CA LEU A 130 -5.97 -4.21 14.20
C LEU A 130 -6.14 -2.78 14.73
N LYS A 131 -5.15 -2.27 15.46
CA LYS A 131 -5.13 -0.88 15.91
C LYS A 131 -5.02 0.09 14.74
N LYS A 132 -4.10 -0.16 13.79
CA LYS A 132 -3.99 0.64 12.57
C LYS A 132 -5.27 0.61 11.74
N GLU A 133 -5.91 -0.55 11.59
CA GLU A 133 -7.18 -0.69 10.89
C GLU A 133 -8.30 0.12 11.57
N LEU A 134 -8.36 0.10 12.91
CA LEU A 134 -9.32 0.90 13.68
C LEU A 134 -9.07 2.41 13.52
N ASP A 135 -7.82 2.84 13.63
CA ASP A 135 -7.42 4.24 13.40
C ASP A 135 -7.75 4.67 11.95
N MET A 136 -7.56 3.78 10.97
CA MET A 136 -7.91 4.02 9.57
C MET A 136 -9.42 4.07 9.32
N GLN A 137 -10.25 3.41 10.12
CA GLN A 137 -11.69 3.58 10.05
C GLN A 137 -12.11 5.01 10.46
N THR A 138 -11.35 5.65 11.35
CA THR A 138 -11.58 7.02 11.82
C THR A 138 -10.90 8.11 10.98
N HIS A 139 -9.91 7.75 10.16
CA HIS A 139 -9.18 8.71 9.31
C HIS A 139 -10.04 9.26 8.15
N VAL A 140 -9.91 10.57 7.92
CA VAL A 140 -10.44 11.28 6.76
C VAL A 140 -9.41 11.10 5.63
N GLY A 141 -9.65 10.16 4.73
CA GLY A 141 -8.70 9.85 3.65
C GLY A 141 -9.21 8.78 2.68
N PRO A 142 -8.51 8.56 1.55
CA PRO A 142 -8.94 7.64 0.52
C PRO A 142 -8.75 6.17 0.97
N LYS A 143 -9.86 5.48 1.24
CA LYS A 143 -9.84 4.10 1.76
C LYS A 143 -9.66 3.07 0.65
N MET A 144 -8.79 2.09 0.88
CA MET A 144 -8.66 0.91 0.01
C MET A 144 -9.82 -0.07 0.27
N ILE A 145 -10.92 0.12 -0.46
CA ILE A 145 -12.16 -0.65 -0.32
C ILE A 145 -12.03 -2.05 -0.92
N GLY A 146 -12.58 -3.05 -0.22
CA GLY A 146 -12.65 -4.45 -0.65
C GLY A 146 -12.52 -5.40 0.53
N HIS A 147 -13.31 -6.47 0.53
CA HIS A 147 -13.28 -7.53 1.53
C HIS A 147 -12.73 -8.84 0.99
N SER A 148 -12.36 -8.90 -0.30
CA SER A 148 -11.76 -10.09 -0.87
C SER A 148 -10.49 -10.50 -0.15
N LYS A 149 -10.23 -11.81 -0.12
CA LYS A 149 -9.01 -12.36 0.49
C LYS A 149 -7.75 -11.72 -0.10
N VAL A 150 -7.76 -11.44 -1.41
CA VAL A 150 -6.65 -10.78 -2.10
C VAL A 150 -6.47 -9.35 -1.61
N MET A 151 -7.54 -8.56 -1.48
CA MET A 151 -7.45 -7.19 -0.97
C MET A 151 -7.04 -7.12 0.50
N VAL A 152 -7.50 -8.08 1.33
CA VAL A 152 -7.03 -8.21 2.72
C VAL A 152 -5.52 -8.47 2.76
N SER A 153 -5.04 -9.41 1.94
CA SER A 153 -3.61 -9.71 1.84
C SER A 153 -2.79 -8.52 1.32
N ILE A 154 -3.30 -7.76 0.35
CA ILE A 154 -2.64 -6.55 -0.15
C ILE A 154 -2.53 -5.50 0.95
N ARG A 155 -3.62 -5.19 1.67
CA ARG A 155 -3.53 -4.22 2.76
C ARG A 155 -2.53 -4.67 3.84
N ARG A 156 -2.51 -5.97 4.20
CA ARG A 156 -1.51 -6.53 5.13
C ARG A 156 -0.10 -6.31 4.61
N ALA A 157 0.17 -6.64 3.35
CA ALA A 157 1.47 -6.46 2.72
C ALA A 157 1.90 -4.98 2.68
N LEU A 158 0.97 -4.05 2.47
CA LEU A 158 1.26 -2.62 2.51
C LEU A 158 1.58 -2.12 3.92
N ILE A 159 0.87 -2.61 4.94
CA ILE A 159 1.14 -2.24 6.33
C ILE A 159 2.48 -2.80 6.81
N SER A 160 2.83 -4.03 6.43
CA SER A 160 4.11 -4.65 6.77
C SER A 160 5.23 -4.33 5.80
N ALA A 161 4.98 -3.46 4.79
CA ALA A 161 5.97 -3.18 3.76
C ALA A 161 7.20 -2.50 4.39
N PRO A 162 8.41 -3.01 4.13
CA PRO A 162 9.62 -2.38 4.63
C PRO A 162 9.73 -0.94 4.13
N THR A 163 10.35 -0.09 4.95
CA THR A 163 10.61 1.32 4.65
C THR A 163 11.97 1.53 3.99
N ASN A 164 12.88 0.55 4.08
CA ASN A 164 14.25 0.61 3.59
C ASN A 164 14.42 0.16 2.11
N GLN A 165 13.33 0.04 1.35
CA GLN A 165 13.37 -0.27 -0.07
C GLN A 165 12.18 0.36 -0.82
N PRO A 166 12.31 0.63 -2.13
CA PRO A 166 11.19 1.09 -2.96
C PRO A 166 10.03 0.09 -2.93
N LEU A 167 8.81 0.61 -3.02
CA LEU A 167 7.59 -0.18 -3.11
C LEU A 167 6.97 0.00 -4.49
N ILE A 168 6.86 -1.09 -5.25
CA ILE A 168 6.42 -1.05 -6.64
C ILE A 168 5.08 -1.77 -6.79
N PHE A 169 4.10 -1.03 -7.25
CA PHE A 169 2.73 -1.45 -7.50
C PHE A 169 2.61 -1.97 -8.93
N VAL A 170 2.39 -3.28 -9.03
CA VAL A 170 2.26 -4.00 -10.30
C VAL A 170 0.80 -4.25 -10.57
N GLY A 171 0.30 -3.80 -11.72
CA GLY A 171 -1.09 -4.05 -12.09
C GLY A 171 -1.50 -3.36 -13.37
N GLN A 172 -2.59 -3.82 -13.97
CA GLN A 172 -3.18 -3.23 -15.16
C GLN A 172 -3.72 -1.81 -14.88
N ASP A 173 -4.06 -1.07 -15.94
CA ASP A 173 -4.65 0.25 -15.78
C ASP A 173 -5.97 0.19 -14.99
N GLY A 174 -6.20 1.19 -14.15
CA GLY A 174 -7.40 1.28 -13.33
C GLY A 174 -7.50 0.27 -12.19
N THR A 175 -6.47 -0.54 -11.88
CA THR A 175 -6.48 -1.47 -10.73
C THR A 175 -6.40 -0.77 -9.36
N GLY A 176 -5.94 0.48 -9.33
CA GLY A 176 -5.83 1.30 -8.11
C GLY A 176 -4.40 1.53 -7.61
N ARG A 177 -3.37 1.43 -8.47
CA ARG A 177 -1.95 1.64 -8.12
C ARG A 177 -1.68 2.93 -7.33
N ARG A 178 -2.19 4.07 -7.80
CA ARG A 178 -2.06 5.37 -7.09
C ARG A 178 -2.75 5.38 -5.73
N LEU A 179 -3.92 4.74 -5.63
CA LEU A 179 -4.64 4.64 -4.36
C LEU A 179 -3.86 3.78 -3.36
N ALA A 180 -3.22 2.72 -3.84
CA ALA A 180 -2.38 1.86 -3.01
C ALA A 180 -1.10 2.57 -2.55
N ALA A 181 -0.51 3.42 -3.41
CA ALA A 181 0.60 4.30 -3.03
C ALA A 181 0.18 5.33 -1.97
N GLN A 182 -0.97 5.99 -2.17
CA GLN A 182 -1.52 6.91 -1.17
C GLN A 182 -1.78 6.20 0.16
N PHE A 183 -2.39 5.01 0.12
CA PHE A 183 -2.63 4.22 1.32
C PHE A 183 -1.32 3.85 2.04
N ALA A 184 -0.30 3.41 1.30
CA ALA A 184 1.00 3.10 1.89
C ALA A 184 1.69 4.36 2.46
N HIS A 185 1.58 5.49 1.79
CA HIS A 185 2.07 6.77 2.29
C HIS A 185 1.37 7.15 3.59
N ASP A 186 0.04 7.15 3.63
CA ASP A 186 -0.75 7.54 4.81
C ASP A 186 -0.42 6.67 6.05
N ILE A 187 -0.01 5.42 5.86
CA ILE A 187 0.35 4.49 6.95
C ILE A 187 1.77 4.71 7.50
N HIS A 188 2.71 5.10 6.62
CA HIS A 188 4.14 5.06 6.93
C HIS A 188 4.81 6.43 6.99
N ALA A 189 4.19 7.44 6.38
CA ALA A 189 4.75 8.78 6.29
C ALA A 189 4.52 9.56 7.59
N THR A 190 5.34 10.58 7.80
CA THR A 190 5.14 11.52 8.90
C THR A 190 3.94 12.45 8.60
N PRO A 191 3.27 13.03 9.63
CA PRO A 191 2.04 13.82 9.42
C PRO A 191 2.20 15.03 8.47
N ASP A 192 3.41 15.57 8.33
CA ASP A 192 3.72 16.74 7.48
C ASP A 192 4.29 16.33 6.11
N SER A 193 4.38 15.03 5.82
CA SER A 193 4.94 14.50 4.58
C SER A 193 3.86 14.48 3.50
N GLU A 194 4.17 15.03 2.32
CA GLU A 194 3.26 15.02 1.17
C GLU A 194 3.59 13.89 0.19
N LEU A 195 2.57 13.36 -0.50
CA LEU A 195 2.76 12.43 -1.62
C LEU A 195 2.76 13.20 -2.95
N ILE A 196 3.94 13.34 -3.54
CA ILE A 196 4.13 14.00 -4.83
C ILE A 196 4.09 12.96 -5.94
N ALA A 197 3.34 13.24 -7.01
CA ALA A 197 3.22 12.35 -8.17
C ALA A 197 4.00 12.89 -9.37
N ALA A 198 4.79 12.04 -10.02
CA ALA A 198 5.52 12.36 -11.24
C ALA A 198 5.42 11.23 -12.27
N SER A 199 5.69 11.56 -13.53
CA SER A 199 5.73 10.58 -14.63
C SER A 199 7.11 9.96 -14.73
N GLY A 200 7.19 8.63 -14.75
CA GLY A 200 8.43 7.92 -15.06
C GLY A 200 8.90 8.19 -16.50
N GLU A 201 7.96 8.49 -17.40
CA GLU A 201 8.26 8.87 -18.79
C GLU A 201 8.99 10.22 -18.88
N ASP A 202 8.76 11.13 -17.93
CA ASP A 202 9.46 12.43 -17.90
C ASP A 202 10.88 12.30 -17.33
N LEU A 203 11.15 11.22 -16.60
CA LEU A 203 12.38 11.03 -15.82
C LEU A 203 13.35 10.04 -16.45
N TYR A 204 12.90 9.06 -17.25
CA TYR A 204 13.76 7.98 -17.72
C TYR A 204 14.90 8.44 -18.65
N GLU A 205 14.69 9.50 -19.43
CA GLU A 205 15.71 10.05 -20.34
C GLU A 205 16.73 10.95 -19.64
N LEU A 206 16.47 11.32 -18.38
CA LEU A 206 17.33 12.24 -17.65
C LEU A 206 18.62 11.54 -17.19
N SER A 207 19.73 12.27 -17.30
CA SER A 207 20.97 11.91 -16.61
C SER A 207 20.77 11.96 -15.10
N LEU A 208 21.63 11.28 -14.31
CA LEU A 208 21.50 11.25 -12.85
C LEU A 208 21.57 12.66 -12.22
N ASP A 209 22.41 13.56 -12.75
CA ASP A 209 22.51 14.95 -12.29
C ASP A 209 21.25 15.77 -12.63
N ALA A 210 20.65 15.52 -13.81
CA ALA A 210 19.40 16.18 -14.19
C ALA A 210 18.20 15.63 -13.41
N LEU A 211 18.21 14.34 -13.07
CA LEU A 211 17.20 13.70 -12.23
C LEU A 211 17.21 14.30 -10.82
N ASP A 212 18.39 14.41 -10.20
CA ASP A 212 18.56 15.01 -8.88
C ASP A 212 17.96 16.42 -8.82
N LYS A 213 18.33 17.28 -9.78
CA LYS A 213 17.77 18.63 -9.93
C LYS A 213 16.25 18.64 -10.17
N ALA A 214 15.74 17.70 -10.96
CA ALA A 214 14.30 17.59 -11.19
C ALA A 214 13.56 17.25 -9.89
N ILE A 215 14.12 16.35 -9.06
CA ILE A 215 13.55 16.04 -7.74
C ILE A 215 13.66 17.24 -6.81
N GLU A 216 14.79 17.96 -6.77
CA GLU A 216 14.92 19.16 -5.94
C GLU A 216 13.84 20.20 -6.25
N HIS A 217 13.53 20.41 -7.53
CA HIS A 217 12.48 21.33 -7.97
C HIS A 217 11.07 20.80 -7.67
N LEU A 218 10.81 19.51 -7.91
CA LEU A 218 9.52 18.89 -7.56
C LEU A 218 9.25 18.95 -6.05
N THR A 219 10.30 18.99 -5.23
CA THR A 219 10.24 18.97 -3.77
C THR A 219 10.64 20.30 -3.14
N GLU A 220 10.58 21.40 -3.90
CA GLU A 220 11.03 22.73 -3.45
C GLU A 220 10.20 23.24 -2.26
N ASP A 221 8.89 23.03 -2.29
CA ASP A 221 7.94 23.50 -1.27
C ASP A 221 7.77 22.55 -0.07
N SER A 222 8.42 21.38 -0.08
CA SER A 222 8.22 20.33 0.92
C SER A 222 9.50 20.02 1.70
N ASN A 223 9.42 20.04 3.04
CA ASN A 223 10.55 19.67 3.90
C ASN A 223 10.89 18.18 3.82
N ARG A 224 9.85 17.33 3.71
CA ARG A 224 9.94 15.88 3.52
C ARG A 224 8.74 15.42 2.72
N CYS A 225 8.97 14.53 1.77
CA CYS A 225 7.90 14.03 0.91
C CYS A 225 8.15 12.59 0.50
N SER A 226 7.09 11.93 0.06
CA SER A 226 7.17 10.67 -0.67
C SER A 226 6.93 10.92 -2.16
N LEU A 227 7.68 10.22 -3.00
CA LEU A 227 7.52 10.31 -4.46
C LEU A 227 6.75 9.10 -4.99
N TYR A 228 5.74 9.33 -5.80
CA TYR A 228 5.03 8.31 -6.58
C TYR A 228 5.29 8.49 -8.07
N LEU A 229 5.93 7.49 -8.67
CA LEU A 229 6.19 7.42 -10.10
C LEU A 229 5.13 6.57 -10.80
N HIS A 230 4.35 7.18 -11.69
CA HIS A 230 3.51 6.42 -12.63
C HIS A 230 4.30 6.04 -13.88
N SER A 231 3.96 4.93 -14.55
CA SER A 231 4.67 4.45 -15.75
C SER A 231 6.18 4.27 -15.52
N ALA A 232 6.56 3.62 -14.42
CA ALA A 232 7.96 3.47 -14.01
C ALA A 232 8.71 2.32 -14.75
N GLU A 233 8.24 1.93 -15.93
CA GLU A 233 8.69 0.75 -16.68
C GLU A 233 10.11 0.90 -17.24
N HIS A 234 10.53 2.14 -17.49
CA HIS A 234 11.80 2.47 -18.11
C HIS A 234 12.83 3.06 -17.15
N ILE A 235 12.49 3.16 -15.85
CA ILE A 235 13.42 3.67 -14.85
C ILE A 235 14.50 2.63 -14.58
N SER A 236 15.76 3.01 -14.83
CA SER A 236 16.93 2.16 -14.62
C SER A 236 17.24 1.94 -13.14
N LEU A 237 18.01 0.89 -12.83
CA LEU A 237 18.47 0.62 -11.46
C LEU A 237 19.22 1.80 -10.83
N ALA A 238 20.07 2.47 -11.61
CA ALA A 238 20.83 3.62 -11.13
C ALA A 238 19.93 4.81 -10.77
N GLN A 239 18.87 5.04 -11.57
CA GLN A 239 17.87 6.07 -11.26
C GLN A 239 17.05 5.69 -10.01
N TRP A 240 16.65 4.42 -9.86
CA TRP A 240 16.00 3.95 -8.62
C TRP A 240 16.87 4.15 -7.38
N GLN A 241 18.18 3.86 -7.47
CA GLN A 241 19.13 4.09 -6.39
C GLN A 241 19.30 5.59 -6.09
N CYS A 242 19.33 6.45 -7.11
CA CYS A 242 19.37 7.90 -6.93
C CYS A 242 18.12 8.40 -6.20
N LEU A 243 16.93 8.00 -6.64
CA LEU A 243 15.66 8.36 -6.01
C LEU A 243 15.58 7.88 -4.56
N PHE A 244 15.95 6.63 -4.31
CA PHE A 244 15.85 6.04 -2.97
C PHE A 244 16.81 6.68 -1.96
N ASN A 245 18.00 7.09 -2.40
CA ASN A 245 19.00 7.75 -1.56
C ASN A 245 18.85 9.27 -1.50
N HIS A 246 17.85 9.85 -2.17
CA HIS A 246 17.67 11.29 -2.23
C HIS A 246 17.26 11.84 -0.85
N PRO A 247 17.96 12.85 -0.30
CA PRO A 247 17.79 13.27 1.09
C PRO A 247 16.42 13.88 1.42
N LYS A 248 15.71 14.42 0.42
CA LYS A 248 14.36 14.97 0.60
C LYS A 248 13.23 13.92 0.53
N LEU A 249 13.53 12.72 0.02
CA LEU A 249 12.53 11.67 -0.18
C LEU A 249 12.52 10.72 1.02
N GLU A 250 11.40 10.64 1.72
CA GLU A 250 11.20 9.64 2.80
C GLU A 250 10.92 8.25 2.23
N ARG A 251 10.13 8.21 1.16
CA ARG A 251 9.74 6.97 0.49
C ARG A 251 9.60 7.19 -1.01
N VAL A 252 9.89 6.14 -1.78
CA VAL A 252 9.69 6.11 -3.22
C VAL A 252 8.77 4.96 -3.59
N PHE A 253 7.75 5.28 -4.36
CA PHE A 253 6.74 4.38 -4.87
C PHE A 253 6.80 4.34 -6.40
N GLY A 254 6.72 3.15 -6.98
CA GLY A 254 6.63 2.96 -8.43
C GLY A 254 5.33 2.30 -8.85
N ALA A 255 4.84 2.60 -10.04
CA ALA A 255 3.73 1.88 -10.65
C ALA A 255 4.12 1.39 -12.04
N THR A 256 3.94 0.09 -12.28
CA THR A 256 4.29 -0.55 -13.55
C THR A 256 3.23 -1.57 -13.96
N THR A 257 3.10 -1.83 -15.25
CA THR A 257 2.30 -2.94 -15.78
C THR A 257 3.13 -4.23 -15.93
N LYS A 258 4.45 -4.11 -16.05
CA LYS A 258 5.39 -5.22 -16.30
C LYS A 258 6.53 -5.20 -15.28
N VAL A 259 6.93 -6.38 -14.84
CA VAL A 259 8.03 -6.52 -13.87
C VAL A 259 9.26 -7.04 -14.58
N ASP A 260 10.32 -6.26 -14.57
CA ASP A 260 11.64 -6.72 -14.98
C ASP A 260 12.31 -7.55 -13.86
N ALA A 261 13.20 -8.48 -14.21
CA ALA A 261 13.89 -9.34 -13.26
C ALA A 261 14.71 -8.53 -12.25
N ASP A 262 15.37 -7.46 -12.71
CA ASP A 262 16.23 -6.63 -11.87
C ASP A 262 15.45 -5.97 -10.73
N VAL A 263 14.21 -5.56 -10.99
CA VAL A 263 13.33 -4.88 -10.04
C VAL A 263 13.00 -5.73 -8.82
N LYS A 264 12.93 -7.05 -8.97
CA LYS A 264 12.63 -7.98 -7.86
C LYS A 264 13.72 -8.02 -6.80
N THR A 265 14.94 -7.62 -7.14
CA THR A 265 16.11 -7.76 -6.27
C THR A 265 16.26 -6.60 -5.29
N PHE A 266 15.70 -5.43 -5.60
CA PHE A 266 15.88 -4.21 -4.79
C PHE A 266 14.57 -3.58 -4.31
N ALA A 267 13.41 -4.07 -4.74
CA ALA A 267 12.12 -3.47 -4.40
C ALA A 267 11.10 -4.49 -3.88
N THR A 268 10.21 -4.03 -3.00
CA THR A 268 9.02 -4.80 -2.62
C THR A 268 7.97 -4.68 -3.72
N LEU A 269 7.48 -5.81 -4.23
CA LEU A 269 6.42 -5.82 -5.24
C LEU A 269 5.05 -6.05 -4.61
N ILE A 270 4.09 -5.22 -4.98
CA ILE A 270 2.68 -5.37 -4.62
C ILE A 270 1.86 -5.56 -5.88
N HIS A 271 1.39 -6.79 -6.09
CA HIS A 271 0.53 -7.14 -7.21
C HIS A 271 -0.92 -6.76 -6.90
N LEU A 272 -1.47 -5.84 -7.69
CA LEU A 272 -2.86 -5.41 -7.61
C LEU A 272 -3.70 -6.22 -8.62
N PRO A 273 -4.71 -6.97 -8.16
CA PRO A 273 -5.55 -7.76 -9.04
C PRO A 273 -6.41 -6.86 -9.92
N THR A 274 -6.70 -7.39 -11.10
CA THR A 274 -7.78 -6.91 -11.95
C THR A 274 -9.11 -7.00 -11.18
N LEU A 275 -10.10 -6.23 -11.62
CA LEU A 275 -11.42 -6.23 -10.98
C LEU A 275 -12.14 -7.58 -11.18
N ASP A 276 -11.87 -8.27 -12.30
CA ASP A 276 -12.40 -9.61 -12.59
C ASP A 276 -11.82 -10.71 -11.69
N GLU A 277 -10.60 -10.53 -11.16
CA GLU A 277 -10.00 -11.43 -10.17
C GLU A 277 -10.56 -11.22 -8.74
N ARG A 278 -11.35 -10.15 -8.52
CA ARG A 278 -11.98 -9.82 -7.23
C ARG A 278 -13.44 -9.40 -7.39
N LYS A 279 -14.24 -10.23 -8.08
CA LYS A 279 -15.66 -9.94 -8.36
C LYS A 279 -16.51 -9.65 -7.11
N GLU A 280 -16.15 -10.24 -5.96
CA GLU A 280 -16.82 -9.99 -4.68
C GLU A 280 -16.71 -8.53 -4.19
N ASP A 281 -15.69 -7.80 -4.64
CA ASP A 281 -15.49 -6.39 -4.30
C ASP A 281 -16.25 -5.41 -5.22
N ILE A 282 -16.74 -5.86 -6.37
CA ILE A 282 -17.43 -5.00 -7.37
C ILE A 282 -18.65 -4.33 -6.76
N GLY A 283 -19.51 -5.08 -6.07
CA GLY A 283 -20.73 -4.55 -5.45
C GLY A 283 -20.46 -3.48 -4.39
N PRO A 284 -19.61 -3.74 -3.39
CA PRO A 284 -19.17 -2.73 -2.42
C PRO A 284 -18.55 -1.48 -3.06
N LEU A 285 -17.62 -1.66 -4.01
CA LEU A 285 -16.98 -0.56 -4.73
C LEU A 285 -17.99 0.29 -5.50
N TYR A 286 -18.89 -0.35 -6.23
CA TYR A 286 -19.95 0.31 -6.99
C TYR A 286 -20.85 1.16 -6.09
N LYS A 287 -21.36 0.58 -5.00
CA LYS A 287 -22.19 1.30 -4.02
C LYS A 287 -21.46 2.49 -3.43
N HIS A 288 -20.16 2.33 -3.14
CA HIS A 288 -19.33 3.42 -2.64
C HIS A 288 -19.21 4.54 -3.68
N PHE A 289 -18.85 4.22 -4.93
CA PHE A 289 -18.68 5.24 -5.98
C PHE A 289 -19.97 5.97 -6.32
N VAL A 290 -21.11 5.28 -6.36
CA VAL A 290 -22.42 5.93 -6.58
C VAL A 290 -22.74 6.91 -5.46
N ARG A 291 -22.53 6.51 -4.19
CA ARG A 291 -22.77 7.40 -3.04
C ARG A 291 -21.79 8.57 -3.01
N HIS A 292 -20.52 8.32 -3.32
CA HIS A 292 -19.50 9.35 -3.38
C HIS A 292 -19.79 10.36 -4.49
N ALA A 293 -20.16 9.89 -5.68
CA ALA A 293 -20.58 10.76 -6.77
C ALA A 293 -21.84 11.56 -6.40
N ALA A 294 -22.88 10.91 -5.86
CA ALA A 294 -24.08 11.59 -5.41
C ALA A 294 -23.77 12.68 -4.37
N SER A 295 -22.92 12.38 -3.39
CA SER A 295 -22.47 13.36 -2.39
C SER A 295 -21.69 14.52 -3.02
N ARG A 296 -20.73 14.22 -3.91
CA ARG A 296 -19.91 15.23 -4.60
C ARG A 296 -20.78 16.21 -5.39
N TYR A 297 -21.78 15.68 -6.08
CA TYR A 297 -22.74 16.44 -6.89
C TYR A 297 -24.00 16.86 -6.11
N GLN A 298 -24.02 16.73 -4.78
CA GLN A 298 -25.16 17.08 -3.92
C GLN A 298 -26.52 16.53 -4.40
N LEU A 299 -26.51 15.33 -4.95
CA LEU A 299 -27.67 14.58 -5.41
C LEU A 299 -28.14 13.60 -4.33
N GLN A 300 -29.42 13.23 -4.40
CA GLN A 300 -29.92 12.09 -3.64
C GLN A 300 -29.37 10.79 -4.25
N PRO A 301 -28.71 9.92 -3.46
CA PRO A 301 -28.15 8.68 -3.99
C PRO A 301 -29.28 7.77 -4.50
N PRO A 302 -29.21 7.27 -5.74
CA PRO A 302 -30.23 6.39 -6.28
C PRO A 302 -30.30 5.08 -5.48
N HIS A 303 -31.49 4.49 -5.42
CA HIS A 303 -31.66 3.16 -4.85
C HIS A 303 -30.99 2.11 -5.76
N ILE A 304 -30.01 1.41 -5.21
CA ILE A 304 -29.28 0.33 -5.90
C ILE A 304 -29.90 -1.00 -5.52
N SER A 305 -30.52 -1.67 -6.49
CA SER A 305 -31.16 -2.98 -6.26
C SER A 305 -30.14 -4.12 -6.18
N LEU A 306 -30.53 -5.26 -5.59
CA LEU A 306 -29.69 -6.46 -5.58
C LEU A 306 -29.48 -7.02 -7.00
N ASP A 307 -30.47 -6.91 -7.88
CA ASP A 307 -30.39 -7.35 -9.28
C ASP A 307 -29.41 -6.51 -10.09
N GLU A 308 -29.40 -5.20 -9.85
CA GLU A 308 -28.41 -4.30 -10.42
C GLU A 308 -26.99 -4.67 -9.98
N VAL A 309 -26.76 -4.92 -8.69
CA VAL A 309 -25.45 -5.38 -8.20
C VAL A 309 -25.04 -6.71 -8.83
N ARG A 310 -25.95 -7.69 -8.90
CA ARG A 310 -25.69 -8.99 -9.54
C ARG A 310 -25.23 -8.83 -10.99
N ARG A 311 -25.97 -8.06 -11.78
CA ARG A 311 -25.64 -7.80 -13.19
C ARG A 311 -24.28 -7.10 -13.35
N ILE A 312 -23.98 -6.08 -12.55
CA ILE A 312 -22.69 -5.35 -12.59
C ILE A 312 -21.52 -6.28 -12.25
N THR A 313 -21.71 -7.22 -11.32
CA THR A 313 -20.70 -8.22 -10.95
C THR A 313 -20.44 -9.26 -12.06
N GLU A 314 -21.42 -9.53 -12.92
CA GLU A 314 -21.28 -10.46 -14.05
C GLU A 314 -20.55 -9.84 -15.25
N LEU A 315 -20.64 -8.52 -15.42
CA LEU A 315 -19.94 -7.78 -16.48
C LEU A 315 -18.41 -7.87 -16.33
N SER A 316 -17.72 -7.82 -17.47
CA SER A 316 -16.27 -7.68 -17.53
C SER A 316 -15.86 -6.22 -17.38
N TRP A 317 -14.77 -5.96 -16.66
CA TRP A 317 -14.27 -4.60 -16.38
C TRP A 317 -12.83 -4.42 -16.85
N PRO A 318 -12.61 -4.27 -18.17
CA PRO A 318 -11.28 -4.15 -18.78
C PRO A 318 -10.41 -2.97 -18.28
N GLU A 319 -10.99 -1.79 -18.00
CA GLU A 319 -10.24 -0.71 -17.28
C GLU A 319 -10.49 -0.75 -15.75
N ASN A 320 -10.85 -1.92 -15.23
CA ASN A 320 -10.92 -2.23 -13.81
C ASN A 320 -11.75 -1.22 -13.00
N VAL A 321 -11.21 -0.74 -11.87
CA VAL A 321 -11.89 0.17 -10.94
C VAL A 321 -12.14 1.54 -11.57
N LYS A 322 -11.28 1.97 -12.51
CA LYS A 322 -11.45 3.24 -13.24
C LYS A 322 -12.73 3.23 -14.05
N GLN A 323 -12.98 2.15 -14.82
CA GLN A 323 -14.21 1.98 -15.58
C GLN A 323 -15.43 1.84 -14.68
N LEU A 324 -15.34 1.04 -13.60
CA LEU A 324 -16.43 0.88 -12.64
C LEU A 324 -16.81 2.22 -11.98
N ARG A 325 -15.83 3.06 -11.66
CA ARG A 325 -16.05 4.39 -11.11
C ARG A 325 -16.78 5.30 -12.09
N GLN A 326 -16.37 5.32 -13.37
CA GLN A 326 -17.04 6.11 -14.41
C GLN A 326 -18.49 5.66 -14.59
N PHE A 327 -18.73 4.35 -14.63
CA PHE A 327 -20.06 3.77 -14.68
C PHE A 327 -20.93 4.20 -13.49
N ALA A 328 -20.39 4.12 -12.28
CA ALA A 328 -21.06 4.55 -11.06
C ALA A 328 -21.37 6.05 -11.03
N GLU A 329 -20.46 6.88 -11.54
CA GLU A 329 -20.64 8.33 -11.64
C GLU A 329 -21.76 8.68 -12.61
N LEU A 330 -21.80 8.03 -13.79
CA LEU A 330 -22.90 8.18 -14.75
C LEU A 330 -24.25 7.72 -14.17
N ARG A 331 -24.27 6.59 -13.45
CA ARG A 331 -25.47 6.11 -12.76
C ARG A 331 -26.01 7.13 -11.76
N ALA A 332 -25.12 7.75 -10.97
CA ALA A 332 -25.50 8.76 -9.99
C ALA A 332 -26.05 10.03 -10.64
N LEU A 333 -25.45 10.46 -11.75
CA LEU A 333 -25.84 11.67 -12.49
C LEU A 333 -27.16 11.50 -13.28
N LYS A 334 -27.50 10.27 -13.70
CA LYS A 334 -28.68 9.97 -14.53
C LYS A 334 -29.55 8.87 -13.90
N PRO A 335 -30.16 9.13 -12.73
CA PRO A 335 -30.79 8.06 -11.94
C PRO A 335 -31.99 7.39 -12.64
N GLU A 336 -32.73 8.11 -13.49
CA GLU A 336 -33.95 7.62 -14.17
C GLU A 336 -33.73 7.18 -15.62
N THR A 337 -32.75 7.76 -16.31
CA THR A 337 -32.50 7.52 -17.73
C THR A 337 -31.35 6.56 -18.01
N PHE A 338 -30.54 6.25 -17.00
CA PHE A 338 -29.45 5.29 -17.14
C PHE A 338 -29.98 3.87 -17.30
N ARG A 339 -29.68 3.24 -18.45
CA ARG A 339 -29.95 1.82 -18.69
C ARG A 339 -28.64 1.06 -18.72
N MET A 340 -28.60 -0.05 -17.99
CA MET A 340 -27.44 -0.95 -18.00
C MET A 340 -27.24 -1.59 -19.38
N GLU A 341 -28.31 -1.82 -20.15
CA GLU A 341 -28.22 -2.41 -21.49
C GLU A 341 -27.51 -1.49 -22.50
N ASP A 342 -27.46 -0.19 -22.24
CA ASP A 342 -26.75 0.79 -23.07
C ASP A 342 -25.24 0.77 -22.79
N TRP A 343 -24.79 0.03 -21.77
CA TRP A 343 -23.38 -0.10 -21.41
C TRP A 343 -22.76 -1.32 -22.10
N ASP A 344 -21.87 -1.06 -23.04
CA ASP A 344 -21.09 -2.08 -23.73
C ASP A 344 -19.68 -2.18 -23.12
N SER A 345 -19.43 -3.26 -22.36
CA SER A 345 -18.15 -3.48 -21.67
C SER A 345 -16.97 -3.71 -22.62
N GLU A 346 -17.21 -4.23 -23.83
CA GLU A 346 -16.16 -4.55 -24.82
C GLU A 346 -15.93 -3.39 -25.79
N LYS A 347 -16.99 -2.69 -26.24
CA LYS A 347 -16.82 -1.47 -27.05
C LYS A 347 -16.28 -0.29 -26.24
N SER A 348 -16.31 -0.33 -24.91
CA SER A 348 -15.57 0.64 -24.09
C SER A 348 -14.05 0.38 -24.08
N ILE A 349 -13.57 -0.79 -24.54
CA ILE A 349 -12.15 -1.12 -24.73
C ILE A 349 -11.63 -0.55 -26.05
N GLU A 350 -12.34 -0.79 -27.16
CA GLU A 350 -11.93 -0.31 -28.50
C GLU A 350 -12.42 1.11 -28.82
N ILE A 351 -13.36 1.64 -28.04
CA ILE A 351 -13.92 2.98 -28.22
C ILE A 351 -14.20 3.58 -26.85
N GLN A 352 -13.17 4.05 -26.16
CA GLN A 352 -13.24 5.41 -25.66
C GLN A 352 -12.60 6.29 -26.73
N SER A 353 -13.27 6.43 -27.89
CA SER A 353 -12.88 7.48 -28.83
C SER A 353 -12.77 8.77 -28.03
N MET A 354 -11.77 9.59 -28.35
CA MET A 354 -11.62 10.93 -27.75
C MET A 354 -12.97 11.63 -27.58
N THR A 355 -13.87 11.46 -28.56
CA THR A 355 -15.27 11.90 -28.53
C THR A 355 -16.04 11.49 -27.26
N GLN A 356 -16.04 10.24 -26.83
CA GLN A 356 -16.81 9.81 -25.64
C GLN A 356 -16.21 10.33 -24.33
N ARG A 357 -14.88 10.35 -24.19
CA ARG A 357 -14.20 10.96 -23.04
C ARG A 357 -14.51 12.46 -22.96
N THR A 358 -14.42 13.13 -24.11
CA THR A 358 -14.80 14.54 -24.24
C THR A 358 -16.27 14.73 -23.89
N GLU A 359 -17.17 13.86 -24.32
CA GLU A 359 -18.61 13.96 -23.99
C GLU A 359 -18.90 13.77 -22.51
N HIS A 360 -18.24 12.80 -21.84
CA HIS A 360 -18.38 12.62 -20.40
C HIS A 360 -17.82 13.84 -19.64
N PHE A 361 -16.63 14.30 -20.02
CA PHE A 361 -16.01 15.50 -19.44
C PHE A 361 -16.88 16.76 -19.67
N GLU A 362 -17.40 16.95 -20.88
CA GLU A 362 -18.32 18.03 -21.23
C GLU A 362 -19.60 17.96 -20.38
N TYR A 363 -20.18 16.77 -20.19
CA TYR A 363 -21.34 16.59 -19.33
C TYR A 363 -21.04 17.03 -17.90
N CYS A 364 -19.97 16.53 -17.30
CA CYS A 364 -19.61 16.84 -15.90
C CYS A 364 -19.34 18.34 -15.73
N LEU A 365 -18.59 18.94 -16.65
CA LEU A 365 -18.25 20.37 -16.62
C LEU A 365 -19.50 21.26 -16.76
N LEU A 366 -20.44 20.89 -17.64
CA LEU A 366 -21.73 21.58 -17.77
C LEU A 366 -22.61 21.40 -16.54
N PHE A 367 -22.67 20.18 -16.01
CA PHE A 367 -23.45 19.85 -14.82
C PHE A 367 -22.95 20.65 -13.60
N ASP A 368 -21.64 20.67 -13.35
CA ASP A 368 -21.01 21.41 -12.25
C ASP A 368 -21.26 22.91 -12.38
N ALA A 369 -21.10 23.47 -13.57
CA ALA A 369 -21.35 24.89 -13.80
C ALA A 369 -22.84 25.24 -13.58
N LEU A 370 -23.76 24.42 -14.10
CA LEU A 370 -25.20 24.58 -13.85
C LEU A 370 -25.53 24.51 -12.36
N GLN A 371 -24.91 23.60 -11.62
CA GLN A 371 -25.14 23.44 -10.20
C GLN A 371 -24.62 24.63 -9.40
N ARG A 372 -23.38 25.06 -9.63
CA ARG A 372 -22.77 26.23 -8.96
C ARG A 372 -23.55 27.51 -9.20
N HIS A 373 -24.07 27.69 -10.42
CA HIS A 373 -24.85 28.85 -10.82
C HIS A 373 -26.38 28.66 -10.73
N ARG A 374 -26.87 27.58 -10.10
CA ARG A 374 -28.30 27.29 -9.88
C ARG A 374 -29.16 27.43 -11.16
N GLY A 375 -28.65 26.91 -12.28
CA GLY A 375 -29.32 26.96 -13.59
C GLY A 375 -29.32 28.34 -14.27
N ARG A 376 -28.58 29.34 -13.77
CA ARG A 376 -28.46 30.67 -14.38
C ARG A 376 -27.50 30.65 -15.58
N LEU A 377 -28.06 30.45 -16.76
CA LEU A 377 -27.28 30.30 -18.00
C LEU A 377 -26.32 31.46 -18.30
N LYS A 378 -26.65 32.71 -17.96
CA LYS A 378 -25.73 33.84 -18.20
C LYS A 378 -24.41 33.70 -17.43
N GLU A 379 -24.47 33.19 -16.20
CA GLU A 379 -23.28 33.00 -15.36
C GLU A 379 -22.48 31.79 -15.83
N VAL A 380 -23.16 30.69 -16.17
CA VAL A 380 -22.53 29.50 -16.77
C VAL A 380 -21.79 29.82 -18.07
N GLN A 381 -22.35 30.70 -18.91
CA GLN A 381 -21.67 31.16 -20.13
C GLN A 381 -20.38 31.94 -19.84
N LEU A 382 -20.37 32.77 -18.79
CA LEU A 382 -19.22 33.57 -18.40
C LEU A 382 -18.10 32.69 -17.83
N GLU A 383 -18.46 31.72 -16.97
CA GLU A 383 -17.50 30.78 -16.39
C GLU A 383 -16.87 29.90 -17.47
N LEU A 384 -17.69 29.25 -18.29
CA LEU A 384 -17.22 28.30 -19.29
C LEU A 384 -16.70 28.97 -20.56
N GLN A 385 -16.82 30.29 -20.66
CA GLN A 385 -16.43 31.11 -21.81
C GLN A 385 -17.01 30.62 -23.15
N VAL A 386 -18.27 30.18 -23.15
CA VAL A 386 -18.95 29.66 -24.35
C VAL A 386 -20.08 30.58 -24.83
N SER A 387 -20.28 30.60 -26.15
CA SER A 387 -21.39 31.33 -26.76
C SER A 387 -22.75 30.79 -26.29
N ARG A 388 -23.79 31.64 -26.33
CA ARG A 388 -25.15 31.23 -25.94
C ARG A 388 -25.62 30.05 -26.77
N LYS A 389 -25.44 30.12 -28.09
CA LYS A 389 -25.87 29.05 -29.00
C LYS A 389 -25.18 27.73 -28.68
N THR A 390 -23.86 27.74 -28.53
CA THR A 390 -23.06 26.57 -28.19
C THR A 390 -23.51 25.94 -26.86
N LEU A 391 -23.78 26.75 -25.84
CA LEU A 391 -24.25 26.24 -24.56
C LEU A 391 -25.61 25.52 -24.70
N TYR A 392 -26.58 26.10 -25.41
CA TYR A 392 -27.89 25.47 -25.61
C TYR A 392 -27.79 24.16 -26.41
N ASP A 393 -26.95 24.13 -27.45
CA ASP A 393 -26.73 22.94 -28.26
C ASP A 393 -26.11 21.81 -27.43
N LYS A 394 -25.13 22.13 -26.57
CA LYS A 394 -24.52 21.14 -25.66
C LYS A 394 -25.49 20.67 -24.57
N LEU A 395 -26.28 21.57 -23.98
CA LEU A 395 -27.31 21.18 -22.99
C LEU A 395 -28.34 20.23 -23.60
N LYS A 396 -28.78 20.49 -24.85
CA LYS A 396 -29.69 19.62 -25.58
C LYS A 396 -29.06 18.28 -25.90
N LYS A 397 -27.81 18.27 -26.40
CA LYS A 397 -27.04 17.05 -26.68
C LYS A 397 -26.95 16.14 -25.44
N HIS A 398 -26.69 16.74 -24.28
CA HIS A 398 -26.51 16.01 -23.02
C HIS A 398 -27.80 15.77 -22.23
N GLN A 399 -28.96 16.20 -22.74
CA GLN A 399 -30.27 16.11 -22.08
C GLN A 399 -30.30 16.77 -20.68
N LEU A 400 -29.54 17.84 -20.51
CA LEU A 400 -29.48 18.62 -19.27
C LEU A 400 -30.57 19.70 -19.26
N ASP A 401 -31.56 19.53 -18.38
CA ASP A 401 -32.58 20.54 -18.19
C ASP A 401 -32.20 21.50 -17.05
N LYS A 402 -31.96 22.77 -17.40
CA LYS A 402 -31.65 23.86 -16.47
C LYS A 402 -32.72 24.04 -15.37
N SER A 403 -33.97 23.64 -15.62
CA SER A 403 -35.07 23.78 -14.65
C SER A 403 -34.81 22.94 -13.39
N LYS A 404 -34.16 21.78 -13.53
CA LYS A 404 -33.80 20.86 -12.44
C LYS A 404 -32.71 21.41 -11.51
N PHE A 405 -32.00 22.46 -11.93
CA PHE A 405 -30.90 23.08 -11.17
C PHE A 405 -31.29 24.42 -10.54
N LYS A 406 -32.48 24.93 -10.85
CA LYS A 406 -33.03 26.09 -10.14
C LYS A 406 -33.45 25.61 -8.76
N ALA A 407 -32.94 26.26 -7.72
CA ALA A 407 -33.36 25.97 -6.35
C ALA A 407 -34.90 26.02 -6.24
N GLN A 408 -35.48 25.05 -5.52
CA GLN A 408 -36.77 25.25 -4.87
C GLN A 408 -36.70 26.45 -3.93
#